data_AF-A0A750IRQ7-F1
#
_entry.id   AF-A0A750IRQ7-F1
#
_cell.length_a   1.000
_cell.length_b   1.000
_cell.length_c   1.000
_cell.angle_alpha   90.00
_cell.angle_beta   90.00
_cell.angle_gamma   90.00
#
_symmetry.space_group_name_H-M   'P 1'
#
loop_
_entity.id
_entity.type
_entity.pdbx_description
1 polymer ?
#
loop_
_entity_poly.entity_id
_entity_poly.type
_entity_poly.pdbx_seq_one_letter_code
_entity_poly.pdbx_strand_id
1 'polypeptide(L)'
;AWGRGEYSVVALRVRNTGNGKVVTDPRVLAGRFVAATFQHRWLGPAGRPEDTTTLYLVMQGRPEAAFIAEPPTTVKKGGKR
;
A
#
# COMPACT_ATOMS: atom_id res chain seq x y z
N ALA A 1 14.73 0.83 -1.04
CA ALA A 1 14.27 0.60 -2.42
C ALA A 1 15.43 0.03 -3.22
N TRP A 2 15.17 -0.87 -4.17
CA TRP A 2 16.18 -1.37 -5.11
C TRP A 2 15.85 -0.86 -6.51
N GLY A 3 16.84 -0.69 -7.38
CA GLY A 3 16.58 -0.21 -8.74
C GLY A 3 17.56 -0.79 -9.75
N ARG A 4 17.12 -0.86 -11.01
CA ARG A 4 17.94 -1.23 -12.17
C ARG A 4 17.49 -0.42 -13.38
N GLY A 5 18.42 0.36 -13.94
CA GLY A 5 18.11 1.29 -15.03
C GLY A 5 17.05 2.30 -14.61
N GLU A 6 16.04 2.47 -15.46
CA GLU A 6 14.92 3.38 -15.23
C GLU A 6 13.84 2.81 -14.31
N TYR A 7 14.03 1.63 -13.71
CA TYR A 7 13.03 1.00 -12.85
C TYR A 7 13.47 0.91 -11.40
N SER A 8 12.52 1.21 -10.51
CA SER A 8 12.66 1.04 -9.07
C SER A 8 11.64 0.04 -8.55
N VAL A 9 12.07 -0.71 -7.52
CA VAL A 9 11.27 -1.68 -6.78
C VAL A 9 11.24 -1.30 -5.31
N VAL A 10 10.04 -1.32 -4.75
CA VAL A 10 9.79 -1.10 -3.31
C VAL A 10 8.95 -2.23 -2.75
N ALA A 11 9.28 -2.62 -1.51
CA ALA A 11 8.49 -3.56 -0.73
C ALA A 11 7.80 -2.78 0.38
N LEU A 12 6.47 -2.91 0.46
CA LEU A 12 5.63 -2.24 1.45
C LEU A 12 4.97 -3.29 2.33
N ARG A 13 4.92 -3.01 3.63
CA ARG A 13 4.06 -3.77 4.53
C ARG A 13 2.64 -3.23 4.41
N VAL A 14 1.71 -4.09 4.01
CA VAL A 14 0.28 -3.79 3.94
C VAL A 14 -0.41 -4.55 5.06
N ARG A 15 -1.24 -3.86 5.83
CA ARG A 15 -1.99 -4.42 6.95
C ARG A 15 -3.48 -4.14 6.78
N ASN A 16 -4.30 -5.17 6.92
CA ASN A 16 -5.74 -5.03 7.03
C ASN A 16 -6.10 -4.55 8.44
N THR A 17 -6.75 -3.39 8.53
CA THR A 17 -7.21 -2.79 9.77
C THR A 17 -8.69 -3.07 10.07
N GLY A 18 -9.40 -3.75 9.17
CA GLY A 18 -10.81 -4.09 9.31
C GLY A 18 -11.03 -5.51 9.87
N ASN A 19 -12.29 -5.81 10.20
CA ASN A 19 -12.70 -7.09 10.77
C ASN A 19 -13.04 -8.17 9.73
N GLY A 20 -13.02 -7.82 8.44
CA GLY A 20 -13.36 -8.70 7.33
C GLY A 20 -12.14 -9.16 6.53
N LYS A 21 -12.30 -10.22 5.75
CA LYS A 21 -11.29 -10.66 4.78
C LYS A 21 -11.21 -9.70 3.60
N VAL A 22 -10.01 -9.32 3.18
CA VAL A 22 -9.77 -8.50 1.99
C VAL A 22 -9.07 -9.34 0.93
N VAL A 23 -9.57 -9.33 -0.31
CA VAL A 23 -8.87 -9.92 -1.46
C VAL A 23 -7.92 -8.88 -2.03
N THR A 24 -6.65 -9.23 -2.17
CA THR A 24 -5.63 -8.32 -2.68
C THR A 24 -5.59 -8.40 -4.20
N ASP A 25 -6.17 -7.42 -4.88
CA ASP A 25 -6.07 -7.28 -6.32
C ASP A 25 -5.04 -6.17 -6.66
N PRO A 26 -3.91 -6.48 -7.30
CA PRO A 26 -2.95 -5.44 -7.72
C PRO A 26 -3.53 -4.44 -8.72
N ARG A 27 -4.63 -4.76 -9.41
CA ARG A 27 -5.24 -3.92 -10.44
C ARG A 27 -6.06 -2.76 -9.87
N VAL A 28 -6.46 -2.83 -8.60
CA VAL A 28 -7.22 -1.75 -7.94
C VAL A 28 -6.31 -0.73 -7.23
N LEU A 29 -4.99 -0.90 -7.32
CA LEU A 29 -4.03 0.01 -6.71
C LEU A 29 -4.01 1.36 -7.45
N ALA A 30 -4.18 2.44 -6.70
CA ALA A 30 -4.05 3.78 -7.22
C ALA A 30 -2.56 4.20 -7.26
N GLY A 31 -2.11 4.70 -8.41
CA GLY A 31 -0.73 5.16 -8.61
C GLY A 31 -0.24 4.89 -10.02
N ARG A 32 1.02 5.23 -10.29
CA ARG A 32 1.68 4.99 -11.57
C ARG A 32 2.68 3.85 -11.44
N PHE A 33 2.16 2.62 -11.51
CA PHE A 33 2.97 1.40 -11.33
C PHE A 33 3.09 0.63 -12.65
N VAL A 34 4.27 0.09 -12.91
CA VAL A 34 4.56 -0.78 -14.06
C VAL A 34 4.12 -2.20 -13.76
N ALA A 35 4.32 -2.66 -12.53
CA ALA A 35 3.87 -3.96 -12.04
C ALA A 35 3.65 -3.91 -10.53
N ALA A 36 2.78 -4.80 -10.04
CA ALA A 36 2.51 -4.95 -8.61
C ALA A 36 2.20 -6.41 -8.29
N THR A 37 2.68 -6.91 -7.16
CA THR A 37 2.32 -8.24 -6.66
C THR A 37 2.29 -8.29 -5.14
N PHE A 38 1.33 -9.04 -4.61
CA PHE A 38 1.21 -9.32 -3.18
C PHE A 38 1.77 -10.71 -2.89
N GLN A 39 2.46 -10.88 -1.77
CA GLN A 39 2.89 -12.22 -1.31
C GLN A 39 1.69 -13.12 -1.03
N HIS A 40 0.64 -12.58 -0.43
CA HIS A 40 -0.60 -13.29 -0.14
C HIS A 40 -1.75 -12.73 -0.97
N ARG A 41 -2.60 -13.62 -1.50
CA ARG A 41 -3.79 -13.30 -2.31
C ARG A 41 -4.93 -12.66 -1.50
N TRP A 42 -4.86 -12.73 -0.18
CA TRP A 42 -5.88 -12.23 0.73
C TRP A 42 -5.27 -11.89 2.09
N LEU A 43 -5.95 -10.99 2.81
CA LEU A 43 -5.65 -10.65 4.20
C LEU A 43 -6.81 -11.00 5.11
N GLY A 44 -6.51 -11.60 6.24
CA GLY A 44 -7.46 -11.91 7.31
C GLY A 44 -7.85 -10.66 8.11
N PRO A 45 -8.79 -10.80 9.06
CA PRO A 45 -9.19 -9.72 9.97
C PRO A 45 -8.01 -9.17 10.77
N ALA A 46 -8.09 -7.89 11.14
CA ALA A 46 -7.10 -7.22 11.98
C ALA A 46 -6.79 -8.01 13.26
N GLY A 47 -5.49 -8.12 13.59
CA GLY A 47 -5.03 -8.83 14.79
C GLY A 47 -4.86 -10.34 14.60
N ARG A 48 -5.11 -10.87 13.39
CA ARG A 48 -4.74 -12.24 13.02
C ARG A 48 -3.39 -12.27 12.31
N PRO A 49 -2.65 -13.40 12.32
CA PRO A 49 -1.39 -13.52 11.60
C PRO A 49 -1.52 -13.25 10.09
N GLU A 50 -2.70 -13.49 9.53
CA GLU A 50 -2.99 -13.27 8.12
C GLU A 50 -3.38 -11.81 7.82
N ASP A 51 -3.39 -10.90 8.80
CA ASP A 51 -3.76 -9.49 8.60
C ASP A 51 -2.71 -8.68 7.83
N THR A 52 -1.52 -9.23 7.62
CA THR A 52 -0.37 -8.53 7.05
C THR A 52 0.22 -9.27 5.85
N THR A 53 0.61 -8.52 4.82
CA THR A 53 1.37 -9.04 3.67
C THR A 53 2.42 -8.03 3.22
N THR A 54 3.38 -8.49 2.42
CA THR A 54 4.23 -7.60 1.63
C THR A 54 3.61 -7.37 0.27
N LEU A 55 3.64 -6.11 -0.18
CA LEU A 55 3.32 -5.66 -1.53
C LEU A 55 4.62 -5.20 -2.20
N TYR A 56 4.92 -5.75 -3.37
CA TYR A 56 6.02 -5.31 -4.21
C TYR A 56 5.48 -4.44 -5.34
N LEU A 57 6.05 -3.26 -5.50
CA LEU A 57 5.70 -2.32 -6.57
C LEU A 57 6.92 -2.06 -7.44
N VAL A 58 6.71 -2.11 -8.76
CA VAL A 58 7.69 -1.72 -9.77
C VAL A 58 7.22 -0.44 -10.43
N MET A 59 8.12 0.53 -10.56
CA MET A 59 7.81 1.89 -10.97
C MET A 59 8.93 2.41 -11.85
N GLN A 60 8.61 3.27 -12.81
CA GLN A 60 9.63 3.95 -13.59
C GLN A 60 10.14 5.18 -12.84
N GLY A 61 11.45 5.40 -12.81
CA GLY A 61 12.10 6.49 -12.11
C GLY A 61 12.15 6.28 -10.60
N ARG A 62 12.08 7.38 -9.86
CA ARG A 62 12.25 7.40 -8.40
C ARG A 62 10.94 7.04 -7.68
N PRO A 63 10.98 6.20 -6.63
CA PRO A 63 9.78 5.77 -5.89
C PRO A 63 8.91 6.90 -5.35
N GLU A 64 9.54 7.99 -4.90
CA GLU A 64 8.88 9.11 -4.23
C GLU A 64 7.87 9.82 -5.14
N ALA A 65 8.08 9.77 -6.46
CA ALA A 65 7.19 10.39 -7.44
C ALA A 65 6.00 9.51 -7.85
N ALA A 66 6.01 8.23 -7.50
CA ALA A 66 5.01 7.26 -7.95
C ALA A 66 3.89 7.00 -6.92
N PHE A 67 4.12 7.37 -5.66
CA PHE A 67 3.11 7.32 -4.61
C PHE A 67 2.22 8.56 -4.63
N ILE A 68 0.92 8.35 -4.47
CA ILE A 68 -0.02 9.45 -4.22
C ILE A 68 0.14 9.83 -2.75
N ALA A 69 0.34 11.13 -2.48
CA ALA A 69 0.40 11.63 -1.12
C ALA A 69 -0.91 11.31 -0.38
N GLU A 70 -0.81 10.91 0.89
CA GLU A 70 -1.98 10.70 1.72
C GLU A 70 -2.78 12.02 1.79
N PRO A 71 -4.10 12.00 1.55
CA PRO A 71 -4.90 13.21 1.67
C PRO A 71 -4.75 13.74 3.11
N PRO A 72 -4.59 15.05 3.30
CA PRO A 72 -4.39 15.61 4.64
C PRO A 72 -5.56 15.23 5.53
N THR A 73 -5.30 14.49 6.61
CA THR A 73 -6.31 14.21 7.63
C THR A 73 -6.81 15.55 8.17
N THR A 74 -8.06 15.88 7.86
CA THR A 74 -8.74 17.03 8.43
C THR A 74 -9.00 16.73 9.90
N VAL A 75 -8.07 17.10 10.77
CA VAL A 75 -8.31 17.09 12.22
C VAL A 75 -9.39 18.13 12.49
N LYS A 76 -10.63 17.68 12.71
CA LYS A 76 -11.68 18.53 13.30
C LYS A 76 -11.19 18.94 14.68
N LYS A 77 -10.66 20.16 14.79
CA LYS A 77 -10.32 20.81 16.05
C LYS A 77 -11.61 20.93 16.87
N GLY A 78 -11.82 20.00 17.80
CA GLY A 78 -12.94 20.01 18.73
C GLY A 78 -12.97 21.35 19.45
N GLY A 79 -14.10 22.05 19.34
CA GLY A 79 -14.35 23.30 20.05
C GLY A 79 -14.25 23.08 21.55
N LYS A 80 -13.46 23.92 22.21
CA LYS A 80 -13.52 24.10 23.67
C LYS A 80 -14.93 24.54 24.04
N ARG A 81 -15.59 23.78 24.91
CA ARG A 81 -16.67 24.28 25.76
C ARG A 81 -16.09 24.53 27.13
#